data_AF-A0A1I4UG79-F1
#
_entry.id   AF-A0A1I4UG79-F1
#
_cell.length_a   1.000
_cell.length_b   1.000
_cell.length_c   1.000
_cell.angle_alpha   90.00
_cell.angle_beta   90.00
_cell.angle_gamma   90.00
#
_symmetry.space_group_name_H-M   'P 1'
#
loop_
_entity.id
_entity.type
_entity.pdbx_description
1 polymer ?
#
loop_
_entity_poly.entity_id
_entity_poly.type
_entity_poly.pdbx_seq_one_letter_code
_entity_poly.pdbx_strand_id
1 'polypeptide(L)' 'MFATLKRTAKALRVPTQAELDLAYLNEAGDRYDLEARERNLSRRSLNRALGF' A
#
# COMPACT_ATOMS: atom_id res chain seq x y z
N MET A 1 -20.85 23.61 6.59
CA MET A 1 -20.07 23.03 7.71
C MET A 1 -19.60 21.60 7.44
N PHE A 2 -20.47 20.67 7.01
CA PHE A 2 -20.10 19.25 6.80
C PHE A 2 -19.01 19.00 5.73
N ALA A 3 -18.98 19.81 4.66
CA ALA A 3 -17.98 19.69 3.59
C ALA A 3 -16.54 19.93 4.09
N THR A 4 -16.36 20.86 5.05
CA THR A 4 -15.06 21.16 5.64
C THR A 4 -14.56 20.00 6.50
N LEU A 5 -15.44 19.40 7.30
CA LEU A 5 -15.16 18.19 8.10
C LEU A 5 -14.76 16.99 7.24
N LYS A 6 -15.45 16.76 6.11
CA LYS A 6 -15.06 15.71 5.15
C LYS A 6 -13.68 15.97 4.55
N ARG A 7 -13.37 17.23 4.24
CA ARG A 7 -12.08 17.62 3.64
C ARG A 7 -10.92 17.45 4.62
N THR A 8 -11.10 17.83 5.88
CA THR A 8 -10.08 17.63 6.93
C THR A 8 -9.90 16.15 7.25
N ALA A 9 -10.98 15.36 7.33
CA ALA A 9 -10.91 13.91 7.52
C ALA A 9 -10.18 13.20 6.38
N LYS A 10 -10.39 13.64 5.12
CA LYS A 10 -9.65 13.11 3.95
C LYS A 10 -8.16 13.49 3.99
N ALA A 11 -7.83 14.67 4.49
CA ALA A 11 -6.44 15.13 4.61
C ALA A 11 -5.67 14.40 5.73
N LEU A 12 -6.35 13.98 6.79
CA LEU A 12 -5.77 13.24 7.92
C LEU A 12 -5.85 11.71 7.74
N ARG A 13 -6.31 11.23 6.57
CA ARG A 13 -6.44 9.80 6.32
C ARG A 13 -5.05 9.17 6.23
N VAL A 14 -4.77 8.24 7.13
CA VAL A 14 -3.58 7.39 7.07
C VAL A 14 -3.68 6.48 5.84
N PRO A 15 -2.60 6.35 5.04
CA PRO A 15 -2.57 5.42 3.92
C PRO A 15 -2.90 4.00 4.38
N THR A 16 -3.80 3.35 3.65
CA THR A 16 -4.12 1.94 3.88
C THR A 16 -2.98 1.05 3.42
N GLN A 17 -2.90 -0.17 3.94
CA GLN A 17 -1.87 -1.12 3.52
C GLN A 17 -1.89 -1.37 2.00
N ALA A 18 -3.08 -1.44 1.40
CA ALA A 18 -3.22 -1.61 -0.05
C ALA A 18 -2.65 -0.41 -0.83
N GLU A 19 -2.82 0.82 -0.35
CA GLU A 19 -2.23 2.02 -0.96
C GLU A 19 -0.71 2.02 -0.83
N LEU A 20 -0.17 1.56 0.30
CA LEU A 20 1.28 1.41 0.50
C LEU A 20 1.87 0.32 -0.39
N ASP A 21 1.18 -0.81 -0.54
CA ASP A 21 1.61 -1.91 -1.39
C ASP A 21 1.59 -1.50 -2.87
N LEU A 22 0.57 -0.74 -3.30
CA LEU A 22 0.52 -0.16 -4.64
C LEU A 22 1.64 0.88 -4.88
N ALA A 23 1.90 1.75 -3.91
CA ALA A 23 3.01 2.70 -4.00
C ALA A 23 4.36 1.98 -4.15
N TYR A 24 4.57 0.92 -3.36
CA TYR A 24 5.77 0.09 -3.45
C TYR A 24 5.95 -0.58 -4.81
N LEU A 25 4.87 -1.06 -5.44
CA LEU A 25 4.93 -1.62 -6.79
C LEU A 25 5.18 -0.55 -7.86
N ASN A 26 4.58 0.64 -7.71
CA ASN A 26 4.73 1.75 -8.66
C ASN A 26 6.14 2.36 -8.67
N GLU A 27 6.94 2.12 -7.62
CA GLU A 27 8.34 2.50 -7.57
C GLU A 27 9.26 1.58 -8.39
N ALA A 28 8.73 0.55 -9.06
CA ALA A 28 9.53 -0.35 -9.88
C ALA A 28 10.19 0.37 -11.06
N GLY A 29 11.51 0.24 -11.18
CA GLY A 29 12.27 0.87 -12.27
C GLY A 29 12.22 0.10 -13.60
N ASP A 30 12.03 -1.22 -13.53
CA ASP A 30 11.89 -2.11 -14.67
C ASP A 30 10.96 -3.30 -14.34
N ARG A 31 10.77 -4.17 -15.34
CA ARG A 31 9.91 -5.35 -15.20
C ARG A 31 10.43 -6.37 -14.18
N TYR A 32 11.74 -6.55 -14.08
CA TYR A 32 12.32 -7.52 -13.16
C TYR A 32 12.23 -7.03 -11.71
N ASP A 33 12.41 -5.74 -11.48
CA ASP A 33 12.17 -5.09 -10.18
C ASP A 33 10.70 -5.23 -9.78
N LEU A 34 9.76 -5.00 -10.71
CA LEU A 34 8.34 -5.19 -10.44
C LEU A 34 8.02 -6.64 -9.99
N GLU A 35 8.50 -7.63 -10.76
CA GLU A 35 8.29 -9.05 -10.43
C GLU A 35 8.90 -9.43 -9.06
N ALA A 36 10.07 -8.88 -8.72
CA ALA A 36 10.70 -9.08 -7.42
C ALA A 36 9.86 -8.46 -6.27
N ARG A 37 9.35 -7.24 -6.47
CA ARG A 37 8.49 -6.53 -5.50
C ARG A 37 7.16 -7.25 -5.29
N GLU A 38 6.53 -7.74 -6.35
CA GLU A 38 5.31 -8.56 -6.27
C GLU A 38 5.54 -9.84 -5.46
N ARG A 39 6.67 -10.52 -5.67
CA ARG A 39 7.06 -11.70 -4.87
C ARG A 39 7.27 -11.36 -3.40
N ASN A 40 7.90 -10.23 -3.10
CA ASN A 40 8.10 -9.77 -1.72
C ASN A 40 6.76 -9.47 -1.04
N LEU A 41 5.81 -8.84 -1.74
CA LEU A 41 4.46 -8.61 -1.22
C LEU A 41 3.70 -9.91 -1.00
N SER A 42 3.75 -10.85 -1.94
CA SER A 42 3.14 -12.17 -1.80
C SER A 42 3.65 -12.91 -0.56
N ARG A 43 4.97 -12.90 -0.33
CA ARG A 43 5.59 -13.46 0.88
C ARG A 43 5.16 -12.75 2.16
N ARG A 44 5.16 -11.41 2.18
CA ARG A 44 4.69 -10.62 3.33
C ARG A 44 3.22 -10.86 3.63
N SER A 45 2.38 -10.99 2.61
CA SER A 45 0.96 -11.32 2.76
C SER A 45 0.79 -12.69 3.40
N LEU A 46 1.59 -13.67 2.97
CA LEU A 46 1.59 -15.01 3.54
C LEU A 46 2.04 -15.00 5.01
N ASN A 47 3.11 -14.29 5.34
CA ASN A 47 3.58 -14.17 6.74
C ASN A 47 2.53 -13.51 7.63
N ARG A 48 1.86 -12.46 7.14
CA ARG A 48 0.78 -11.77 7.86
C ARG A 48 -0.44 -12.66 8.07
N ALA A 49 -0.81 -13.45 7.05
CA ALA A 49 -1.91 -14.41 7.14
C ALA A 49 -1.61 -15.52 8.17
N LEU A 50 -0.34 -15.88 8.32
CA LEU A 50 0.12 -16.87 9.29
C LEU A 50 0.44 -16.30 10.67
N GLY A 51 0.30 -14.98 10.88
CA GLY A 51 0.47 -14.33 12.17
C GLY A 51 1.92 -14.21 12.67
N PHE A 52 2.91 -14.30 11.76
CA PHE A 52 4.34 -14.10 12.05
C PHE A 52 4.77 -12.64 11.87
#